data_AF-A0A414DI56-F1
#
_entry.id   AF-A0A414DI56-F1
#
_cell.length_a   1.000
_cell.length_b   1.000
_cell.length_c   1.000
_cell.angle_alpha   90.00
_cell.angle_beta   90.00
_cell.angle_gamma   90.00
#
_symmetry.space_group_name_H-M   'P 1'
#
loop_
_entity.id
_entity.type
_entity.pdbx_description
1 polymer ?
#
loop_
_entity_poly.entity_id
_entity_poly.type
_entity_poly.pdbx_seq_one_letter_code
_entity_poly.pdbx_strand_id
1 'polypeptide(L)'
;MYINAWTRVIPKAAYDHRNDILILEMGSNGGWENDYDELIKQYQNIIDNSYYADYIIVGDTDNPGESADIYQDVYDNNGNYAGLHATLWEQALYDAFGEHFLNTRLYLMENALSDCGLTPTENDIIDIQTGNLPEQIRADFTHFNSYGYYSKAKAIYLKGIELDYWN
;
A
#
# COMPACT_ATOMS: atom_id res chain seq x y z
N MET A 1 -24.60 0.88 24.45
CA MET A 1 -25.10 1.89 23.50
C MET A 1 -26.03 1.17 22.53
N TYR A 2 -27.22 1.70 22.29
CA TYR A 2 -28.17 1.13 21.32
C TYR A 2 -28.45 2.17 20.25
N ILE A 3 -28.32 1.79 19.00
CA ILE A 3 -28.57 2.63 17.83
C ILE A 3 -29.62 1.89 17.00
N ASN A 4 -30.62 2.61 16.47
CA ASN A 4 -31.62 1.98 15.61
C ASN A 4 -30.93 1.34 14.40
N ALA A 5 -31.35 0.13 14.04
CA ALA A 5 -30.91 -0.49 12.80
C ALA A 5 -31.07 0.50 11.63
N TRP A 6 -30.09 0.50 10.73
CA TRP A 6 -30.03 1.39 9.55
C TRP A 6 -29.75 2.87 9.83
N THR A 7 -29.52 3.26 11.09
CA THR A 7 -28.99 4.59 11.38
C THR A 7 -27.54 4.65 10.88
N ARG A 8 -27.25 5.54 9.92
CA ARG A 8 -25.87 5.81 9.51
C ARG A 8 -25.09 6.34 10.71
N VAL A 9 -24.05 5.64 11.11
CA VAL A 9 -23.14 6.07 12.18
C VAL A 9 -21.90 6.65 11.53
N ILE A 10 -21.63 7.93 11.76
CA ILE A 10 -20.41 8.58 11.29
C ILE A 10 -19.53 8.79 12.52
N PRO A 11 -18.32 8.20 12.57
CA PRO A 11 -17.39 8.46 13.65
C PRO A 11 -17.11 9.97 13.76
N LYS A 12 -16.95 10.48 14.98
CA LYS A 12 -16.61 11.90 15.19
C LYS A 12 -15.34 12.29 14.40
N ALA A 13 -14.35 11.40 14.34
CA ALA A 13 -13.14 11.61 13.54
C ALA A 13 -13.44 11.86 12.05
N ALA A 14 -14.27 11.01 11.42
CA ALA A 14 -14.66 11.19 10.03
C ALA A 14 -15.38 12.53 9.80
N TYR A 15 -16.21 12.97 10.75
CA TYR A 15 -16.87 14.28 10.65
C TYR A 15 -15.89 15.45 10.83
N ASP A 16 -15.00 15.37 11.82
CA ASP A 16 -14.05 16.43 12.14
C ASP A 16 -13.03 16.63 11.00
N HIS A 17 -12.66 15.55 10.30
CA HIS A 17 -11.70 15.50 9.19
C HIS A 17 -12.37 15.41 7.80
N ARG A 18 -13.65 15.77 7.67
CA ARG A 18 -14.42 15.65 6.41
C ARG A 18 -13.88 16.48 5.22
N ASN A 19 -12.95 17.38 5.46
CA ASN A 19 -12.29 18.20 4.44
C ASN A 19 -10.81 17.83 4.27
N ASP A 20 -10.37 16.76 4.92
CA ASP A 20 -9.02 16.22 4.80
C ASP A 20 -9.03 15.03 3.83
N ILE A 21 -7.84 14.60 3.42
CA ILE A 21 -7.65 13.45 2.54
C ILE A 21 -7.36 12.22 3.38
N LEU A 22 -8.04 11.12 3.07
CA LEU A 22 -7.89 9.85 3.75
C LEU A 22 -6.75 9.03 3.13
N ILE A 23 -5.70 8.76 3.91
CA ILE A 23 -4.62 7.84 3.51
C ILE A 23 -4.81 6.52 4.26
N LEU A 24 -5.05 5.43 3.52
CA LEU A 24 -5.30 4.10 4.11
C LEU A 24 -4.18 3.13 3.74
N GLU A 25 -3.64 2.45 4.75
CA GLU A 25 -2.68 1.37 4.59
C GLU A 25 -3.06 0.24 5.55
N MET A 26 -3.46 -0.90 4.99
CA MET A 26 -3.79 -2.09 5.78
C MET A 26 -3.70 -3.38 4.95
N GLY A 27 -3.76 -4.52 5.63
CA GLY A 27 -3.84 -5.85 5.00
C GLY A 27 -2.64 -6.75 5.27
N SER A 28 -1.43 -6.19 5.44
CA SER A 28 -0.20 -7.00 5.61
C SER A 28 -0.25 -7.88 6.86
N ASN A 29 -0.93 -7.43 7.92
CA ASN A 29 -1.12 -8.20 9.15
C ASN A 29 -2.28 -9.22 9.10
N GLY A 30 -2.95 -9.37 7.95
CA GLY A 30 -4.08 -10.30 7.78
C GLY A 30 -5.43 -9.76 8.25
N GLY A 31 -6.34 -10.66 8.65
CA GLY A 31 -7.72 -10.34 9.07
C GLY A 31 -8.79 -10.43 7.97
N TRP A 32 -8.40 -10.90 6.79
CA TRP A 32 -9.25 -11.08 5.61
C TRP A 32 -9.18 -12.52 5.05
N GLU A 33 -8.63 -13.46 5.83
CA GLU A 33 -8.63 -14.91 5.56
C GLU A 33 -8.07 -15.34 4.18
N ASN A 34 -7.15 -14.57 3.60
CA ASN A 34 -6.64 -14.78 2.24
C ASN A 34 -7.72 -14.64 1.14
N ASP A 35 -8.83 -13.94 1.43
CA ASP A 35 -9.90 -13.57 0.49
C ASP A 35 -9.82 -12.07 0.10
N TYR A 36 -9.35 -11.78 -1.11
CA TYR A 36 -9.20 -10.40 -1.58
C TYR A 36 -10.53 -9.63 -1.62
N ASP A 37 -11.67 -10.30 -1.83
CA ASP A 37 -12.97 -9.63 -1.82
C ASP A 37 -13.32 -9.10 -0.42
N GLU A 38 -12.96 -9.84 0.64
CA GLU A 38 -13.14 -9.39 2.01
C GLU A 38 -12.17 -8.25 2.36
N LEU A 39 -10.91 -8.29 1.90
CA LEU A 39 -9.98 -7.18 2.07
C LEU A 39 -10.48 -5.90 1.38
N ILE A 40 -10.89 -6.00 0.12
CA ILE A 40 -11.45 -4.89 -0.67
C ILE A 40 -12.68 -4.31 0.03
N LYS A 41 -13.56 -5.19 0.53
CA LYS A 41 -14.76 -4.77 1.28
C LYS A 41 -14.41 -4.06 2.59
N GLN A 42 -13.36 -4.46 3.30
CA GLN A 42 -12.88 -3.74 4.48
C GLN A 42 -12.41 -2.32 4.11
N TYR A 43 -11.63 -2.17 3.02
CA TYR A 43 -11.25 -0.85 2.51
C TYR A 43 -12.47 0.00 2.16
N GLN A 44 -13.41 -0.56 1.38
CA GLN A 44 -14.62 0.14 0.97
C GLN A 44 -15.47 0.58 2.17
N ASN A 45 -15.59 -0.27 3.19
CA ASN A 45 -16.32 0.07 4.41
C ASN A 45 -15.70 1.28 5.13
N ILE A 46 -14.36 1.40 5.16
CA ILE A 46 -13.71 2.57 5.77
C ILE A 46 -14.01 3.82 4.94
N ILE A 47 -13.89 3.74 3.61
CA ILE A 47 -14.14 4.86 2.69
C ILE A 47 -15.59 5.35 2.81
N ASP A 48 -16.58 4.45 2.75
CA ASP A 48 -18.02 4.77 2.83
C ASP A 48 -18.39 5.48 4.15
N ASN A 49 -17.66 5.16 5.23
CA ASN A 49 -17.86 5.73 6.56
C ASN A 49 -16.96 6.95 6.84
N SER A 50 -16.12 7.36 5.89
CA SER A 50 -15.19 8.50 5.98
C SER A 50 -15.72 9.76 5.29
N TYR A 51 -17.04 9.93 5.24
CA TYR A 51 -17.70 11.14 4.69
C TYR A 51 -17.39 11.43 3.21
N TYR A 52 -17.10 10.41 2.40
CA TYR A 52 -16.68 10.57 0.99
C TYR A 52 -15.44 11.46 0.83
N ALA A 53 -14.51 11.38 1.78
CA ALA A 53 -13.21 12.02 1.66
C ALA A 53 -12.51 11.53 0.38
N ASP A 54 -11.80 12.45 -0.28
CA ASP A 54 -10.74 12.10 -1.20
C ASP A 54 -9.78 11.12 -0.52
N TYR A 55 -9.30 10.11 -1.23
CA TYR A 55 -8.52 9.05 -0.62
C TYR A 55 -7.38 8.53 -1.49
N ILE A 56 -6.37 7.98 -0.81
CA ILE A 56 -5.27 7.20 -1.38
C ILE A 56 -5.19 5.88 -0.60
N ILE A 57 -5.14 4.77 -1.33
CA ILE A 57 -4.85 3.46 -0.76
C ILE A 57 -3.37 3.17 -1.00
N VAL A 58 -2.64 3.00 0.10
CA VAL A 58 -1.22 2.67 0.12
C VAL A 58 -1.12 1.15 0.17
N GLY A 59 -0.54 0.57 -0.88
CA GLY A 59 -0.27 -0.86 -0.96
C GLY A 59 0.80 -1.32 0.01
N ASP A 60 0.91 -2.64 0.13
CA ASP A 60 1.86 -3.33 1.01
C ASP A 60 3.30 -2.87 0.78
N THR A 61 4.12 -3.00 1.82
CA THR A 61 5.53 -2.63 1.84
C THR A 61 6.44 -3.76 2.29
N ASP A 62 5.89 -4.92 2.65
CA ASP A 62 6.70 -6.11 2.90
C ASP A 62 7.25 -6.67 1.59
N ASN A 63 8.31 -7.48 1.70
CA ASN A 63 8.75 -8.26 0.54
C ASN A 63 7.68 -9.30 0.20
N PRO A 64 7.55 -9.72 -1.07
CA PRO A 64 6.58 -10.73 -1.43
C PRO A 64 6.84 -12.03 -0.66
N GLY A 65 5.82 -12.50 0.06
CA GLY A 65 5.89 -13.68 0.94
C GLY A 65 6.26 -13.40 2.40
N GLU A 66 6.52 -12.13 2.77
CA GLU A 66 6.76 -11.72 4.17
C GLU A 66 5.50 -11.13 4.84
N SER A 67 4.39 -10.99 4.11
CA SER A 67 3.09 -10.52 4.61
C SER A 67 2.12 -11.68 4.92
N ALA A 68 0.89 -11.36 5.38
CA ALA A 68 -0.16 -12.36 5.61
C ALA A 68 -0.75 -12.98 4.33
N ASP A 69 -0.47 -12.41 3.15
CA ASP A 69 -0.92 -12.98 1.87
C ASP A 69 -0.01 -14.13 1.43
N ILE A 70 -0.58 -15.32 1.40
CA ILE A 70 0.12 -16.56 1.03
C ILE A 70 0.32 -16.73 -0.49
N TYR A 71 -0.12 -15.76 -1.30
CA TYR A 71 -0.02 -15.80 -2.76
C TYR A 71 0.94 -14.77 -3.36
N GLN A 72 1.67 -14.01 -2.54
CA GLN A 72 2.61 -12.99 -3.03
C GLN A 72 3.87 -13.57 -3.70
N ASP A 73 4.23 -14.82 -3.42
CA ASP A 73 5.39 -15.51 -3.98
C ASP A 73 5.08 -16.33 -5.25
N VAL A 74 3.87 -16.17 -5.80
CA VAL A 74 3.41 -16.91 -6.99
C VAL A 74 4.21 -16.51 -8.24
N TYR A 75 4.41 -17.45 -9.15
CA TYR A 75 5.07 -17.24 -10.44
C TYR A 75 4.04 -17.21 -11.56
N ASP A 76 4.28 -16.38 -12.58
CA ASP A 76 3.46 -16.37 -13.79
C ASP A 76 3.65 -17.65 -14.64
N ASN A 77 2.83 -17.83 -15.68
CA ASN A 77 2.91 -18.99 -16.59
C ASN A 77 4.24 -19.10 -17.36
N ASN A 78 5.05 -18.04 -17.39
CA ASN A 78 6.38 -18.02 -18.00
C ASN A 78 7.49 -18.28 -16.97
N GLY A 79 7.14 -18.50 -15.70
CA GLY A 79 8.09 -18.69 -14.60
C GLY A 79 8.71 -17.40 -14.08
N ASN A 80 8.14 -16.23 -14.37
CA ASN A 80 8.58 -14.97 -13.77
C ASN A 80 8.00 -14.82 -12.38
N TYR A 81 8.83 -14.40 -11.43
CA TYR A 81 8.40 -14.15 -10.05
C TYR A 81 7.47 -12.94 -9.98
N ALA A 82 6.28 -13.08 -9.39
CA ALA A 82 5.33 -11.98 -9.27
C ALA A 82 5.91 -10.79 -8.51
N GLY A 83 6.86 -11.00 -7.60
CA GLY A 83 7.55 -9.93 -6.89
C GLY A 83 8.29 -8.93 -7.79
N LEU A 84 8.66 -9.27 -9.02
CA LEU A 84 9.25 -8.32 -9.96
C LEU A 84 8.21 -7.38 -10.60
N HIS A 85 6.93 -7.70 -10.43
CA HIS A 85 5.78 -6.98 -10.97
C HIS A 85 4.71 -6.82 -9.89
N ALA A 86 3.47 -6.49 -10.28
CA ALA A 86 2.37 -6.46 -9.34
C ALA A 86 2.06 -7.88 -8.85
N THR A 87 1.96 -8.07 -7.53
CA THR A 87 1.45 -9.32 -6.95
C THR A 87 -0.06 -9.44 -7.20
N LEU A 88 -0.66 -10.62 -6.95
CA LEU A 88 -2.10 -10.80 -7.08
C LEU A 88 -2.89 -9.86 -6.17
N TRP A 89 -2.40 -9.62 -4.96
CA TRP A 89 -2.99 -8.66 -4.04
C TRP A 89 -2.89 -7.23 -4.56
N GLU A 90 -1.71 -6.80 -5.02
CA GLU A 90 -1.55 -5.45 -5.60
C GLU A 90 -2.43 -5.25 -6.83
N GLN A 91 -2.56 -6.27 -7.68
CA GLN A 91 -3.47 -6.24 -8.83
C GLN A 91 -4.93 -6.16 -8.39
N ALA A 92 -5.35 -6.93 -7.39
CA ALA A 92 -6.72 -6.92 -6.88
C ALA A 92 -7.10 -5.55 -6.30
N LEU A 93 -6.20 -4.89 -5.55
CA LEU A 93 -6.44 -3.53 -5.06
C LEU A 93 -6.46 -2.50 -6.19
N TYR A 94 -5.57 -2.62 -7.19
CA TYR A 94 -5.61 -1.75 -8.36
C TYR A 94 -6.92 -1.92 -9.15
N ASP A 95 -7.38 -3.15 -9.39
CA ASP A 95 -8.62 -3.42 -10.11
C ASP A 95 -9.85 -2.86 -9.37
N ALA A 96 -9.83 -2.88 -8.04
CA ALA A 96 -10.92 -2.37 -7.20
C ALA A 96 -10.93 -0.83 -7.08
N PHE A 97 -9.78 -0.18 -6.98
CA PHE A 97 -9.67 1.23 -6.60
C PHE A 97 -9.05 2.13 -7.67
N GLY A 98 -8.53 1.55 -8.75
CA GLY A 98 -7.95 2.28 -9.88
C GLY A 98 -6.80 3.18 -9.47
N GLU A 99 -6.81 4.41 -9.97
CA GLU A 99 -5.74 5.40 -9.79
C GLU A 99 -5.51 5.79 -8.32
N HIS A 100 -6.51 5.58 -7.45
CA HIS A 100 -6.40 5.81 -6.00
C HIS A 100 -5.46 4.81 -5.30
N PHE A 101 -5.14 3.68 -5.94
CA PHE A 101 -4.18 2.72 -5.41
C PHE A 101 -2.74 3.14 -5.76
N LEU A 102 -1.92 3.30 -4.73
CA LEU A 102 -0.48 3.41 -4.82
C LEU A 102 0.12 2.01 -4.62
N ASN A 103 0.68 1.43 -5.68
CA ASN A 103 1.53 0.24 -5.54
C ASN A 103 2.87 0.65 -4.90
N THR A 104 2.87 0.76 -3.57
CA THR A 104 3.95 1.34 -2.77
C THR A 104 5.24 0.54 -2.91
N ARG A 105 5.16 -0.79 -2.85
CA ARG A 105 6.34 -1.68 -2.98
C ARG A 105 7.05 -1.47 -4.32
N LEU A 106 6.32 -1.49 -5.44
CA LEU A 106 6.93 -1.27 -6.75
C LEU A 106 7.54 0.13 -6.87
N TYR A 107 6.84 1.17 -6.40
CA TYR A 107 7.42 2.52 -6.37
C TYR A 107 8.75 2.54 -5.60
N LEU A 108 8.78 1.94 -4.40
CA LEU A 108 9.96 1.97 -3.54
C LEU A 108 11.12 1.16 -4.12
N MET A 109 10.83 -0.01 -4.72
CA MET A 109 11.83 -0.83 -5.39
C MET A 109 12.52 -0.07 -6.53
N GLU A 110 11.78 0.74 -7.28
CA GLU A 110 12.30 1.51 -8.39
C GLU A 110 12.97 2.83 -7.98
N ASN A 111 12.43 3.52 -6.96
CA ASN A 111 12.74 4.94 -6.72
C ASN A 111 13.41 5.22 -5.36
N ALA A 112 13.34 4.33 -4.38
CA ALA A 112 13.70 4.73 -3.02
C ALA A 112 15.17 5.09 -2.82
N LEU A 113 16.09 4.39 -3.50
CA LEU A 113 17.51 4.72 -3.46
C LEU A 113 17.80 6.07 -4.09
N SER A 114 17.21 6.36 -5.26
CA SER A 114 17.42 7.63 -5.97
C SER A 114 16.76 8.80 -5.25
N ASP A 115 15.57 8.60 -4.68
CA ASP A 115 14.86 9.58 -3.83
C ASP A 115 15.72 10.01 -2.64
N CYS A 116 16.50 9.09 -2.09
CA CYS A 116 17.36 9.32 -0.93
C CYS A 116 18.80 9.72 -1.30
N GLY A 117 19.15 9.79 -2.58
CA GLY A 117 20.52 10.05 -3.02
C GLY A 117 21.52 8.96 -2.63
N LEU A 118 21.05 7.73 -2.48
CA LEU A 118 21.85 6.57 -2.10
C LEU A 118 22.42 5.87 -3.34
N THR A 119 23.66 5.43 -3.24
CA THR A 119 24.26 4.53 -4.23
C THR A 119 23.84 3.10 -3.90
N PRO A 120 23.29 2.33 -4.86
CA PRO A 120 22.95 0.92 -4.63
C PRO A 120 24.16 0.10 -4.21
N THR A 121 24.01 -0.73 -3.19
CA THR A 121 24.96 -1.80 -2.85
C THR A 121 24.68 -3.05 -3.70
N GLU A 122 25.58 -4.03 -3.63
CA GLU A 122 25.36 -5.33 -4.27
C GLU A 122 24.11 -6.05 -3.72
N ASN A 123 23.85 -5.96 -2.41
CA ASN A 123 22.65 -6.52 -1.80
C ASN A 123 21.38 -5.85 -2.33
N ASP A 124 21.35 -4.51 -2.41
CA ASP A 124 20.18 -3.81 -2.93
C ASP A 124 19.87 -4.21 -4.38
N ILE A 125 20.91 -4.43 -5.19
CA ILE A 125 20.77 -4.89 -6.57
C ILE A 125 20.16 -6.30 -6.60
N ILE A 126 20.62 -7.21 -5.74
CA ILE A 126 20.07 -8.57 -5.62
C ILE A 126 18.62 -8.53 -5.15
N ASP A 127 18.30 -7.70 -4.14
CA ASP A 127 16.95 -7.56 -3.62
C ASP A 127 16.00 -7.11 -4.73
N ILE A 128 16.34 -6.02 -5.44
CA ILE A 128 15.52 -5.51 -6.56
C ILE A 128 15.36 -6.57 -7.66
N GLN A 129 16.44 -7.28 -8.01
CA GLN A 129 16.40 -8.35 -9.03
C GLN A 129 15.63 -9.59 -8.61
N THR A 130 15.30 -9.72 -7.33
CA THR A 130 14.48 -10.80 -6.79
C THR A 130 13.10 -10.32 -6.32
N GLY A 131 12.72 -9.06 -6.62
CA GLY A 131 11.40 -8.51 -6.31
C GLY A 131 11.24 -7.99 -4.88
N ASN A 132 12.35 -7.86 -4.15
CA ASN A 132 12.42 -7.38 -2.78
C ASN A 132 12.77 -5.89 -2.74
N LEU A 133 12.44 -5.25 -1.62
CA LEU A 133 12.84 -3.89 -1.34
C LEU A 133 14.31 -3.80 -0.94
N PRO A 134 15.02 -2.73 -1.34
CA PRO A 134 16.43 -2.53 -1.00
C PRO A 134 16.69 -2.58 0.52
N GLU A 135 17.70 -3.34 0.96
CA GLU A 135 18.12 -3.40 2.37
C GLU A 135 18.40 -2.01 2.96
N GLN A 136 19.00 -1.09 2.18
CA GLN A 136 19.37 0.25 2.68
C GLN A 136 18.20 1.12 3.15
N ILE A 137 16.96 0.84 2.73
CA ILE A 137 15.79 1.62 3.14
C ILE A 137 15.05 1.01 4.34
N ARG A 138 15.49 -0.17 4.79
CA ARG A 138 14.85 -0.96 5.85
C ARG A 138 15.53 -0.78 7.20
N ALA A 139 14.76 -0.90 8.26
CA ALA A 139 15.25 -0.99 9.63
C ALA A 139 15.30 -2.43 10.11
N ASP A 140 14.35 -3.25 9.68
CA ASP A 140 14.28 -4.70 9.89
C ASP A 140 13.54 -5.36 8.71
N PHE A 141 13.03 -6.58 8.89
CA PHE A 141 12.34 -7.33 7.84
C PHE A 141 10.91 -6.82 7.52
N THR A 142 10.39 -5.77 8.15
CA THR A 142 9.06 -5.22 7.80
C THR A 142 9.03 -3.70 7.88
N HIS A 143 9.75 -3.11 8.83
CA HIS A 143 9.77 -1.67 9.07
C HIS A 143 10.87 -0.96 8.27
N PHE A 144 10.56 0.26 7.84
CA PHE A 144 11.52 1.15 7.21
C PHE A 144 12.38 1.92 8.21
N ASN A 145 13.57 2.30 7.75
CA ASN A 145 14.35 3.34 8.39
C ASN A 145 13.92 4.74 7.88
N SER A 146 14.65 5.79 8.25
CA SER A 146 14.31 7.16 7.82
C SER A 146 14.29 7.36 6.30
N TYR A 147 15.14 6.64 5.55
CA TYR A 147 15.17 6.71 4.09
C TYR A 147 13.91 6.08 3.48
N GLY A 148 13.53 4.88 3.94
CA GLY A 148 12.31 4.23 3.46
C GLY A 148 11.05 5.03 3.76
N TYR A 149 10.91 5.58 4.98
CA TYR A 149 9.79 6.46 5.31
C TYR A 149 9.78 7.77 4.51
N TYR A 150 10.95 8.35 4.23
CA TYR A 150 11.04 9.53 3.37
C TYR A 150 10.55 9.23 1.95
N SER A 151 11.07 8.16 1.33
CA SER A 151 10.67 7.77 -0.03
C SER A 151 9.17 7.42 -0.10
N LYS A 152 8.65 6.70 0.89
CA LYS A 152 7.21 6.39 0.99
C LYS A 152 6.35 7.65 1.11
N ALA A 153 6.75 8.60 1.96
CA ALA A 153 6.04 9.87 2.09
C ALA A 153 6.08 10.67 0.78
N LYS A 154 7.20 10.63 0.05
CA LYS A 154 7.32 11.23 -1.28
C LYS A 154 6.40 10.54 -2.29
N ALA A 155 6.31 9.21 -2.29
CA ALA A 155 5.40 8.45 -3.14
C ALA A 155 3.94 8.87 -2.92
N ILE A 156 3.51 8.94 -1.66
CA ILE A 156 2.17 9.39 -1.28
C ILE A 156 1.94 10.84 -1.73
N TYR A 157 2.91 11.73 -1.51
CA TYR A 157 2.84 13.12 -1.97
C TYR A 157 2.64 13.21 -3.49
N LEU A 158 3.43 12.46 -4.27
CA LEU A 158 3.31 12.45 -5.73
C LEU A 158 1.96 11.88 -6.18
N LYS A 159 1.45 10.83 -5.52
CA LYS A 159 0.12 10.28 -5.81
C LYS A 159 -0.99 11.30 -5.56
N GLY A 160 -0.93 12.11 -4.51
CA GLY A 160 -1.93 13.16 -4.33
C GLY A 160 -1.80 14.34 -5.28
N ILE A 161 -0.61 14.60 -5.85
CA ILE A 161 -0.47 15.52 -7.01
C ILE A 161 -1.14 14.90 -8.23
N GLU A 162 -0.90 13.62 -8.51
CA GLU A 162 -1.49 12.88 -9.63
C GLU A 162 -3.03 12.87 -9.59
N LEU A 163 -3.60 12.80 -8.38
CA LEU A 163 -5.04 12.82 -8.15
C LEU A 163 -5.63 14.24 -7.97
N ASP A 164 -4.83 15.29 -8.19
CA ASP A 164 -5.24 16.70 -8.02
C ASP A 164 -5.73 17.07 -6.60
N TYR A 165 -5.28 16.37 -5.57
CA TYR A 165 -5.67 16.64 -4.18
C TYR A 165 -4.90 17.81 -3.54
N TRP A 166 -3.69 18.07 -3.99
CA TRP A 166 -2.88 19.22 -3.58
C TRP A 166 -2.06 19.76 -4.75
N ASN A 167 -1.54 20.99 -4.60
CA ASN A 167 -0.72 21.71 -5.60
C ASN A 167 0.63 22.12 -5.03
#